data_AF-A0A9D7I1K2-F1
#
_entry.id   AF-A0A9D7I1K2-F1
#
_cell.length_a   1.000
_cell.length_b   1.000
_cell.length_c   1.000
_cell.angle_alpha   90.00
_cell.angle_beta   90.00
_cell.angle_gamma   90.00
#
_symmetry.space_group_name_H-M   'P 1'
#
loop_
_entity.id
_entity.type
_entity.pdbx_description
1 polymer ?
#
loop_
_entity_poly.entity_id
_entity_poly.type
_entity_poly.pdbx_seq_one_letter_code
_entity_poly.pdbx_strand_id
1 'polypeptide(L)'
;MRTDLPNWTTTIDEISNGIFKVTLVDKFGRKVETIDNATDDTVKRTIADAFEMEKQTTKNWNRFLYELSLLLLRKFNVTFNEYNDLSFGSWFIEISNRKRIVYNGRDYWLIIQEKKDAEWAELESIENIGLTYYKLLTVIDNL
;
A
#
# COMPACT_ATOMS: atom_id res chain seq x y z
N MET A 1 -8.37 -12.79 -0.40
CA MET A 1 -7.07 -12.85 0.31
C MET A 1 -7.06 -11.68 1.28
N ARG A 2 -6.94 -11.91 2.59
CA ARG A 2 -6.88 -10.83 3.58
C ARG A 2 -5.51 -10.16 3.46
N THR A 3 -5.49 -8.91 3.02
CA THR A 3 -4.26 -8.13 2.91
C THR A 3 -4.13 -7.28 4.16
N ASP A 4 -3.46 -7.79 5.19
CA ASP A 4 -3.13 -6.98 6.36
C ASP A 4 -2.05 -5.94 5.97
N LEU A 5 -2.19 -4.70 6.47
CA LEU A 5 -1.16 -3.68 6.26
C LEU A 5 0.15 -4.07 6.96
N PRO A 6 1.33 -3.71 6.41
CA PRO A 6 2.61 -4.00 7.06
C PRO A 6 2.67 -3.41 8.47
N ASN A 7 2.97 -4.26 9.47
CA ASN A 7 3.04 -3.90 10.90
C ASN A 7 1.70 -3.55 11.57
N TRP A 8 0.56 -3.89 10.94
CA TRP A 8 -0.76 -3.76 11.53
C TRP A 8 -1.37 -5.12 11.84
N THR A 9 -2.08 -5.18 12.96
CA THR A 9 -2.90 -6.33 13.35
C THR A 9 -4.35 -5.96 13.20
N THR A 10 -5.09 -6.77 12.44
CA THR A 10 -6.53 -6.60 12.25
C THR A 10 -7.29 -7.56 13.18
N THR A 11 -8.22 -7.05 13.96
CA THR A 11 -9.14 -7.82 14.82
C THR A 11 -10.58 -7.52 14.40
N ILE A 12 -11.43 -8.56 14.35
CA ILE A 12 -12.85 -8.42 14.03
C ILE A 12 -13.63 -9.09 15.17
N ASP A 13 -14.36 -8.28 15.94
CA ASP A 13 -15.12 -8.74 17.11
C ASP A 13 -16.61 -8.49 16.88
N GLU A 14 -17.46 -9.49 17.11
CA GLU A 14 -18.91 -9.26 17.18
C GLU A 14 -19.25 -8.61 18.53
N ILE A 15 -19.79 -7.39 18.49
CA ILE A 15 -20.11 -6.61 19.70
C ILE A 15 -21.61 -6.60 20.02
N SER A 16 -22.44 -6.97 19.03
CA SER A 16 -23.87 -7.21 19.16
C SER A 16 -24.33 -8.08 17.98
N ASN A 17 -25.54 -8.62 18.03
CA ASN A 17 -26.06 -9.52 17.00
C ASN A 17 -26.00 -8.86 15.60
N GLY A 18 -25.11 -9.35 14.74
CA GLY A 18 -24.90 -8.82 13.39
C GLY A 18 -24.15 -7.47 13.34
N ILE A 19 -23.60 -7.00 14.46
CA ILE A 19 -22.77 -5.79 14.55
C ILE A 19 -21.37 -6.20 14.94
N PHE A 20 -20.44 -5.89 14.06
CA PHE A 20 -19.04 -6.21 14.19
C PHE A 20 -18.20 -4.93 14.30
N LYS A 21 -17.14 -5.03 15.07
CA LYS A 21 -16.12 -4.02 15.22
C LYS A 21 -14.85 -4.52 14.52
N VAL A 22 -14.46 -3.83 13.45
CA VAL A 22 -13.17 -4.03 12.79
C VAL A 22 -12.17 -3.06 13.39
N THR A 23 -11.12 -3.59 14.00
CA THR A 23 -10.06 -2.82 14.66
C THR A 23 -8.73 -3.12 13.99
N LEU A 24 -8.01 -2.08 13.58
CA LEU A 24 -6.63 -2.17 13.12
C LEU A 24 -5.75 -1.49 14.17
N VAL A 25 -4.74 -2.21 14.67
CA VAL A 25 -3.74 -1.69 15.63
C VAL A 25 -2.35 -1.87 15.06
N ASP A 26 -1.56 -0.80 15.04
CA ASP A 26 -0.18 -0.88 14.58
C ASP A 26 0.80 -1.28 15.68
N LYS A 27 2.07 -1.50 15.32
CA LYS A 27 3.13 -1.85 16.28
C LYS A 27 3.41 -0.80 17.36
N PHE A 28 2.92 0.43 17.21
CA PHE A 28 3.07 1.53 18.16
C PHE A 28 1.82 1.71 19.04
N GLY A 29 0.78 0.88 18.88
CA GLY A 29 -0.47 0.95 19.62
C GLY A 29 -1.47 1.99 19.09
N ARG A 30 -1.18 2.63 17.95
CA ARG A 30 -2.12 3.52 17.25
C ARG A 30 -3.21 2.67 16.60
N LYS A 31 -4.41 3.22 16.53
CA LYS A 31 -5.61 2.43 16.27
C LYS A 31 -6.59 3.13 15.35
N VAL A 32 -7.16 2.35 14.43
CA VAL A 32 -8.30 2.72 13.59
C VAL A 32 -9.41 1.70 13.80
N GLU A 33 -10.65 2.18 13.95
CA GLU A 33 -11.80 1.32 14.23
C GLU A 33 -12.98 1.71 13.36
N THR A 34 -13.71 0.70 12.89
CA THR A 34 -15.00 0.87 12.22
C THR A 34 -15.98 -0.13 12.81
N ILE A 35 -17.18 0.33 13.17
CA ILE A 35 -18.27 -0.50 13.67
C ILE A 35 -19.33 -0.56 12.57
N ASP A 36 -19.60 -1.76 12.07
CA ASP A 36 -20.54 -2.00 10.96
C ASP A 36 -20.92 -3.50 10.92
N ASN A 37 -21.46 -4.01 9.82
CA ASN A 37 -21.80 -5.41 9.61
C ASN A 37 -20.62 -6.33 9.21
N ALA A 38 -19.37 -5.87 9.35
CA ALA A 38 -18.14 -6.56 8.90
C ALA A 38 -18.16 -7.10 7.46
N THR A 39 -18.82 -6.40 6.54
CA THR A 39 -18.62 -6.63 5.11
C THR A 39 -17.17 -6.42 4.68
N ASP A 40 -16.78 -7.01 3.55
CA ASP A 40 -15.47 -6.76 2.93
C ASP A 40 -15.20 -5.26 2.71
N ASP A 41 -16.25 -4.48 2.40
CA ASP A 41 -16.15 -3.04 2.24
C ASP A 41 -15.87 -2.32 3.56
N THR A 42 -16.40 -2.82 4.68
CA THR A 42 -16.06 -2.34 6.03
C THR A 42 -14.57 -2.55 6.29
N VAL A 43 -14.06 -3.75 6.04
CA VAL A 43 -12.63 -4.07 6.25
C VAL A 43 -11.74 -3.19 5.36
N LYS A 44 -12.09 -3.03 4.08
CA LYS A 44 -11.35 -2.17 3.14
C LYS A 44 -11.33 -0.71 3.58
N ARG A 45 -12.44 -0.18 4.09
CA ARG A 45 -12.51 1.18 4.63
C ARG A 45 -11.59 1.35 5.82
N THR A 46 -11.62 0.43 6.78
CA THR A 46 -10.73 0.48 7.96
C THR A 46 -9.25 0.39 7.55
N ILE A 47 -8.92 -0.41 6.53
CA ILE A 47 -7.57 -0.47 5.96
C ILE A 47 -7.19 0.87 5.30
N ALA A 48 -8.10 1.47 4.53
CA ALA A 48 -7.85 2.76 3.88
C ALA A 48 -7.57 3.87 4.92
N ASP A 49 -8.33 3.90 6.01
CA ASP A 49 -8.13 4.83 7.11
C ASP A 49 -6.77 4.60 7.82
N ALA A 50 -6.38 3.34 8.04
CA ALA A 50 -5.08 2.99 8.61
C ALA A 50 -3.90 3.37 7.68
N PHE A 51 -4.08 3.23 6.37
CA PHE A 51 -3.10 3.67 5.37
C PHE A 51 -2.90 5.19 5.40
N GLU A 52 -3.98 5.99 5.44
CA GLU A 52 -3.87 7.45 5.56
C GLU A 52 -3.21 7.85 6.89
N MET A 53 -3.53 7.13 7.98
CA MET A 53 -2.85 7.35 9.25
C MET A 53 -1.34 7.11 9.14
N GLU A 54 -0.90 5.99 8.56
CA GLU A 54 0.53 5.68 8.32
C GLU A 54 1.24 6.80 7.55
N LYS A 55 0.60 7.26 6.47
CA LYS A 55 1.11 8.34 5.61
C LYS A 55 1.31 9.66 6.35
N GLN A 56 0.41 10.00 7.26
CA GLN A 56 0.45 11.28 7.98
C GLN A 56 1.40 11.27 9.17
N THR A 57 1.61 10.12 9.79
CA THR A 57 2.15 10.07 11.16
C THR A 57 3.48 9.34 11.29
N THR A 58 3.98 8.66 10.24
CA THR A 58 5.24 7.93 10.33
C THR A 58 6.40 8.56 9.60
N LYS A 59 7.57 8.51 10.24
CA LYS A 59 8.86 8.78 9.59
C LYS A 59 9.28 7.67 8.61
N ASN A 60 8.58 6.54 8.63
CA ASN A 60 8.92 5.34 7.85
C ASN A 60 7.95 5.10 6.69
N TRP A 61 7.20 6.12 6.28
CA TRP A 61 6.22 6.05 5.18
C TRP A 61 6.78 5.34 3.94
N ASN A 62 7.98 5.71 3.49
CA ASN A 62 8.57 5.16 2.27
C ASN A 62 8.78 3.64 2.37
N ARG A 63 9.25 3.16 3.53
CA ARG A 63 9.40 1.72 3.80
C ARG A 63 8.06 1.02 3.94
N PHE A 64 7.10 1.64 4.64
CA PHE A 64 5.75 1.09 4.75
C PHE A 64 5.11 0.91 3.38
N LEU A 65 5.18 1.92 2.52
CA LEU A 65 4.61 1.89 1.18
C LEU A 65 5.31 0.84 0.30
N TYR A 66 6.62 0.67 0.43
CA TYR A 66 7.37 -0.40 -0.21
C TYR A 66 6.89 -1.79 0.22
N GLU A 67 6.84 -2.05 1.52
CA GLU A 67 6.42 -3.34 2.10
C GLU A 67 4.97 -3.67 1.69
N LEU A 68 4.09 -2.67 1.68
CA LEU A 68 2.71 -2.81 1.23
C LEU A 68 2.63 -3.10 -0.26
N SER A 69 3.41 -2.39 -1.08
CA SER A 69 3.44 -2.60 -2.53
C SER A 69 3.95 -3.99 -2.88
N LEU A 70 4.99 -4.48 -2.19
CA LEU A 70 5.46 -5.87 -2.34
C LEU A 70 4.37 -6.87 -2.00
N LEU A 71 3.63 -6.65 -0.90
CA LEU A 71 2.54 -7.54 -0.49
C LEU A 71 1.41 -7.58 -1.54
N LEU A 72 0.99 -6.42 -2.02
CA LEU A 72 -0.06 -6.28 -3.04
C LEU A 72 0.36 -6.85 -4.40
N LEU A 73 1.66 -6.77 -4.73
CA LEU A 73 2.22 -7.28 -5.97
C LEU A 73 2.52 -8.79 -5.95
N ARG A 74 2.33 -9.50 -4.83
CA ARG A 74 2.57 -10.96 -4.74
C ARG A 74 1.74 -11.79 -5.72
N LYS A 75 0.61 -11.25 -6.19
CA LYS A 75 -0.21 -11.88 -7.24
C LYS A 75 0.45 -11.84 -8.62
N PHE A 76 1.43 -10.97 -8.81
CA PHE A 76 2.28 -10.90 -9.98
C PHE A 76 3.61 -11.61 -9.71
N ASN A 77 4.28 -12.05 -10.77
CA ASN A 77 5.62 -12.59 -10.64
C ASN A 77 6.63 -11.43 -10.54
N VAL A 78 6.98 -11.04 -9.30
CA VAL A 78 8.02 -10.03 -9.03
C VAL A 78 9.38 -10.58 -9.45
N THR A 79 10.02 -9.93 -10.42
CA THR A 79 11.31 -10.36 -10.97
C THR A 79 12.49 -9.66 -10.32
N PHE A 80 12.29 -8.44 -9.86
CA PHE A 80 13.32 -7.65 -9.18
C PHE A 80 12.67 -6.64 -8.24
N ASN A 81 13.31 -6.34 -7.11
CA ASN A 81 12.90 -5.27 -6.23
C ASN A 81 14.11 -4.74 -5.47
N GLU A 82 14.10 -3.44 -5.20
CA GLU A 82 15.13 -2.79 -4.40
C GLU A 82 14.50 -1.68 -3.58
N TYR A 83 14.92 -1.60 -2.32
CA TYR A 83 14.61 -0.49 -1.42
C TYR A 83 15.92 0.09 -0.90
N ASN A 84 16.09 1.41 -1.03
CA ASN A 84 17.35 2.08 -0.76
C ASN A 84 17.19 3.17 0.32
N ASP A 85 17.52 2.80 1.55
CA ASP A 85 17.51 3.72 2.71
C ASP A 85 18.47 4.91 2.54
N LEU A 86 19.56 4.74 1.80
CA LEU A 86 20.55 5.80 1.54
C LEU A 86 20.07 6.81 0.49
N SER A 87 19.03 6.46 -0.28
CA SER A 87 18.43 7.32 -1.32
C SER A 87 17.03 7.77 -0.90
N PHE A 88 16.93 8.39 0.28
CA PHE A 88 15.67 8.90 0.83
C PHE A 88 14.57 7.82 0.94
N GLY A 89 14.94 6.54 1.06
CA GLY A 89 13.98 5.43 1.04
C GLY A 89 13.29 5.24 -0.32
N SER A 90 13.93 5.65 -1.43
CA SER A 90 13.43 5.38 -2.77
C SER A 90 13.48 3.89 -3.06
N TRP A 91 12.55 3.41 -3.88
CA TRP A 91 12.44 1.99 -4.20
C TRP A 91 11.80 1.75 -5.55
N PHE A 92 11.95 0.54 -6.06
CA PHE A 92 11.21 0.07 -7.22
C PHE A 92 10.95 -1.44 -7.14
N ILE A 93 9.88 -1.87 -7.79
CA ILE A 93 9.48 -3.28 -7.88
C ILE A 93 9.16 -3.56 -9.35
N GLU A 94 9.94 -4.44 -9.97
CA GLU A 94 9.73 -4.92 -11.33
C GLU A 94 8.95 -6.24 -11.30
N ILE A 95 7.96 -6.34 -12.18
CA ILE A 95 7.16 -7.55 -12.38
C ILE A 95 7.41 -8.15 -13.76
N SER A 96 7.11 -9.44 -13.90
CA SER A 96 6.96 -10.08 -15.21
C SER A 96 6.00 -9.26 -16.07
N ASN A 97 6.29 -9.10 -17.36
CA ASN A 97 5.57 -8.24 -18.33
C ASN A 97 6.13 -6.83 -18.49
N ARG A 98 7.43 -6.62 -18.22
CA ARG A 98 8.12 -5.37 -18.57
C ARG A 98 7.51 -4.14 -17.89
N LYS A 99 6.85 -4.29 -16.75
CA LYS A 99 6.32 -3.17 -15.96
C LYS A 99 7.02 -3.10 -14.63
N ARG A 100 7.10 -1.89 -14.09
CA ARG A 100 7.56 -1.65 -12.74
C ARG A 100 6.84 -0.48 -12.10
N ILE A 101 6.81 -0.51 -10.78
CA ILE A 101 6.43 0.61 -9.94
C ILE A 101 7.71 1.17 -9.33
N VAL A 102 7.84 2.49 -9.33
CA VAL A 102 8.98 3.22 -8.78
C VAL A 102 8.41 4.22 -7.79
N TYR A 103 9.08 4.40 -6.67
CA TYR A 103 8.77 5.47 -5.75
C TYR A 103 10.02 6.31 -5.49
N ASN A 104 9.93 7.58 -5.86
CA ASN A 104 10.94 8.57 -5.54
C ASN A 104 10.69 9.07 -4.11
N GLY A 105 11.51 8.61 -3.17
CA GLY A 105 11.38 8.94 -1.75
C GLY A 105 11.81 10.37 -1.40
N ARG A 106 12.49 11.08 -2.31
CA ARG A 106 12.89 12.47 -2.14
C ARG A 106 11.76 13.42 -2.50
N ASP A 107 11.15 13.19 -3.67
CA ASP A 107 10.11 14.08 -4.22
C ASP A 107 8.69 13.57 -3.92
N TYR A 108 8.57 12.38 -3.34
CA TYR A 108 7.31 11.74 -2.95
C TYR A 108 6.38 11.47 -4.14
N TRP A 109 6.92 10.83 -5.18
CA TRP A 109 6.17 10.43 -6.38
C TRP A 109 6.16 8.92 -6.55
N LEU A 110 4.98 8.35 -6.76
CA LEU A 110 4.79 6.98 -7.23
C LEU A 110 4.66 7.00 -8.76
N ILE A 111 5.52 6.27 -9.46
CA ILE A 111 5.67 6.31 -10.91
C ILE A 111 5.51 4.89 -11.45
N ILE A 112 4.67 4.73 -12.46
CA ILE A 112 4.46 3.48 -13.17
C ILE A 112 5.19 3.55 -14.49
N GLN A 113 5.96 2.51 -14.78
CA GLN A 113 6.81 2.48 -15.95
C GLN A 113 6.68 1.17 -16.71
N GLU A 114 6.84 1.24 -18.02
CA GLU A 114 6.89 0.10 -18.92
C GLU A 114 8.17 0.12 -19.75
N LYS A 115 8.77 -1.05 -19.95
CA LYS A 115 10.01 -1.20 -20.71
C LYS A 115 9.72 -1.27 -22.20
N LYS A 116 10.12 -0.24 -22.95
CA LYS A 116 10.05 -0.14 -24.41
C LYS A 116 11.46 0.05 -24.96
N ASP A 117 11.84 -0.74 -25.96
CA ASP A 117 13.14 -0.63 -26.64
C ASP A 117 14.35 -0.56 -25.69
N ALA A 118 14.32 -1.39 -24.64
CA ALA A 118 15.30 -1.47 -23.55
C ALA A 118 15.31 -0.30 -22.54
N GLU A 119 14.54 0.76 -22.77
CA GLU A 119 14.38 1.89 -21.87
C GLU A 119 13.06 1.81 -21.07
N TRP A 120 13.03 2.46 -19.91
CA TRP A 120 11.83 2.57 -19.10
C TRP A 120 11.10 3.88 -19.42
N ALA A 121 9.88 3.77 -19.92
CA ALA A 121 9.01 4.90 -20.19
C ALA A 121 7.96 5.05 -19.07
N GLU A 122 7.71 6.28 -18.64
CA GLU A 122 6.62 6.59 -17.70
C GLU A 122 5.25 6.39 -18.36
N LEU A 123 4.35 5.73 -17.64
CA LEU A 123 2.94 5.57 -18.01
C LEU A 123 2.03 6.47 -17.18
N GLU A 124 2.28 6.53 -15.86
CA GLU A 124 1.49 7.31 -14.92
C GLU A 124 2.39 7.73 -13.74
N SER A 125 2.13 8.92 -13.19
CA SER A 125 2.76 9.39 -11.97
C SER A 125 1.73 9.98 -11.01
N ILE A 126 1.93 9.71 -9.72
CA ILE A 126 1.01 10.07 -8.64
C ILE A 126 1.84 10.70 -7.52
N GLU A 127 1.59 11.98 -7.26
CA GLU A 127 2.11 12.64 -6.07
C GLU A 127 1.59 11.96 -4.81
N ASN A 128 2.43 11.87 -3.79
CA ASN A 128 2.07 11.25 -2.52
C ASN A 128 0.83 11.87 -1.91
N ILE A 129 0.61 13.19 -2.02
CA ILE A 129 -0.61 13.82 -1.51
C ILE A 129 -1.88 13.20 -2.10
N GLY A 130 -1.87 12.88 -3.41
CA GLY A 130 -2.97 12.24 -4.12
C GLY A 130 -2.97 10.70 -4.07
N LEU A 131 -1.96 10.09 -3.44
CA LEU A 131 -1.88 8.64 -3.28
C LEU A 131 -2.74 8.17 -2.11
N THR A 132 -3.94 7.68 -2.40
CA THR A 132 -4.84 7.01 -1.44
C THR A 132 -4.69 5.50 -1.54
N TYR A 133 -5.17 4.77 -0.53
CA TYR A 133 -5.16 3.29 -0.56
C TYR A 133 -5.90 2.74 -1.80
N TYR A 134 -7.08 3.29 -2.12
CA TYR A 134 -7.85 2.87 -3.30
C TYR A 134 -7.14 3.21 -4.61
N LYS A 135 -6.43 4.34 -4.68
CA LYS A 135 -5.65 4.70 -5.87
C LYS A 135 -4.46 3.75 -6.05
N LEU A 136 -3.78 3.39 -4.95
CA LEU A 136 -2.73 2.36 -4.98
C LEU A 136 -3.26 1.01 -5.49
N LEU A 137 -4.41 0.55 -4.99
CA LEU A 137 -5.04 -0.68 -5.48
C LEU A 137 -5.36 -0.61 -6.98
N THR A 138 -5.95 0.49 -7.44
CA THR A 138 -6.31 0.70 -8.85
C THR A 138 -5.08 0.61 -9.75
N VAL A 139 -3.99 1.28 -9.35
CA VAL A 139 -2.72 1.24 -10.07
C VAL A 139 -2.16 -0.17 -10.14
N ILE A 140 -2.15 -0.87 -9.01
CA ILE A 140 -1.63 -2.23 -8.92
C ILE A 140 -2.47 -3.22 -9.74
N ASP A 141 -3.78 -3.02 -9.83
CA ASP A 141 -4.67 -3.84 -10.65
C ASP A 141 -4.47 -3.63 -12.16
N ASN A 142 -3.89 -2.49 -12.56
CA ASN A 142 -3.61 -2.14 -13.97
C ASN A 142 -2.18 -2.45 -14.42
N LEU A 143 -1.34 -2.98 -13.52
CA LEU A 143 -0.01 -3.53 -13.85
C LEU A 143 -0.17 -4.89 -14.55
#